data_AF-A0A1B7WJJ4-F1
#
_entry.id   AF-A0A1B7WJJ4-F1
#
_cell.length_a   1.000
_cell.length_b   1.000
_cell.length_c   1.000
_cell.angle_alpha   90.00
_cell.angle_beta   90.00
_cell.angle_gamma   90.00
#
_symmetry.space_group_name_H-M   'P 1'
#
loop_
_entity.id
_entity.type
_entity.pdbx_description
1 polymer ?
#
loop_
_entity_poly.entity_id
_entity_poly.type
_entity_poly.pdbx_seq_one_letter_code
_entity_poly.pdbx_strand_id
1 'polypeptide(L)'
;SVAELQGTYICALIDCEAVQGKSLDDPNVLVPTFKWIFESTEVRDNDGQPFRFITYTKTYYGNDKAKLTILLDGMVGRMTSQQFQDLDMDVLKAKQWQVTVGIRQKMNSEIFNVIETVKPVVKVAV
;
A
#
# COMPACT_ATOMS: atom_id res chain seq x y z
N SER A 1 20.40 0.43 -0.99
CA SER A 1 20.17 1.72 -0.31
C SER A 1 18.69 2.11 -0.45
N VAL A 2 18.13 2.98 0.40
CA VAL A 2 16.71 3.42 0.29
C VAL A 2 16.42 4.01 -1.10
N ALA A 3 17.40 4.69 -1.68
CA ALA A 3 17.30 5.29 -3.02
C ALA A 3 17.13 4.26 -4.14
N GLU A 4 17.65 3.04 -3.99
CA GLU A 4 17.55 1.96 -4.99
C GLU A 4 16.15 1.32 -5.05
N LEU A 5 15.29 1.62 -4.08
CA LEU A 5 13.92 1.10 -4.01
C LEU A 5 12.90 2.03 -4.68
N GLN A 6 13.35 3.14 -5.27
CA GLN A 6 12.49 3.99 -6.08
C GLN A 6 12.22 3.32 -7.42
N GLY A 7 10.95 3.19 -7.78
CA GLY A 7 10.58 2.58 -9.04
C GLY A 7 9.18 2.00 -9.05
N THR A 8 8.91 1.19 -10.07
CA THR A 8 7.65 0.45 -10.18
C THR A 8 7.94 -1.03 -10.12
N TYR A 9 7.20 -1.74 -9.28
CA TYR A 9 7.39 -3.15 -8.98
C TYR A 9 6.09 -3.92 -9.23
N ILE A 10 6.20 -5.13 -9.77
CA ILE A 10 5.11 -6.09 -9.75
C ILE A 10 5.15 -6.78 -8.39
N CYS A 11 4.05 -6.65 -7.65
CA CYS A 11 3.93 -7.14 -6.29
C CYS A 11 2.69 -8.00 -6.10
N ALA A 12 2.72 -8.89 -5.12
CA ALA A 12 1.54 -9.51 -4.54
C ALA A 12 1.16 -8.74 -3.25
N LEU A 13 -0.14 -8.65 -2.96
CA LEU A 13 -0.61 -8.24 -1.64
C LEU A 13 -0.56 -9.48 -0.75
N ILE A 14 0.36 -9.49 0.21
CA ILE A 14 0.55 -10.65 1.08
C ILE A 14 -0.33 -10.53 2.32
N ASP A 15 -0.48 -9.30 2.83
CA ASP A 15 -1.31 -9.09 4.01
C ASP A 15 -1.96 -7.71 4.11
N CYS A 16 -3.08 -7.68 4.83
CA CYS A 16 -3.75 -6.48 5.28
C CYS A 16 -4.32 -6.73 6.68
N GLU A 17 -3.70 -6.11 7.68
CA GLU A 17 -4.06 -6.32 9.09
C GLU A 17 -4.49 -5.01 9.74
N ALA A 18 -5.49 -5.09 10.64
CA ALA A 18 -5.87 -3.98 11.49
C ALA A 18 -4.89 -3.86 12.66
N VAL A 19 -4.22 -2.71 12.77
CA VAL A 19 -3.24 -2.42 13.82
C VAL A 19 -3.57 -1.11 14.53
N GLN A 20 -2.95 -0.89 15.68
CA GLN A 20 -2.99 0.40 16.37
C GLN A 20 -1.83 1.28 15.88
N GLY A 21 -2.16 2.33 15.14
CA GLY A 21 -1.20 3.33 14.68
C GLY A 21 -1.29 4.61 15.52
N LYS A 22 -0.21 5.40 15.56
CA LYS A 22 -0.29 6.76 16.13
C LYS A 22 -1.19 7.63 15.25
N SER A 23 -2.04 8.44 15.87
CA SER A 23 -2.81 9.45 15.14
C SER A 23 -1.86 10.45 14.49
N LEU A 24 -2.25 10.94 13.31
CA LEU A 24 -1.54 12.02 12.63
C LEU A 24 -1.71 13.37 13.36
N ASP A 25 -2.84 13.53 14.05
CA ASP A 25 -3.21 14.77 14.74
C ASP A 25 -2.61 14.82 16.16
N ASP A 26 -2.48 13.67 16.84
CA ASP A 26 -1.86 13.56 18.16
C ASP A 26 -1.05 12.25 18.28
N PRO A 27 0.28 12.30 18.38
CA PRO A 27 1.12 11.10 18.45
C PRO A 27 0.98 10.30 19.75
N ASN A 28 0.27 10.82 20.76
CA ASN A 28 -0.04 10.12 22.01
C ASN A 28 -1.34 9.31 21.92
N VAL A 29 -2.14 9.51 20.88
CA VAL A 29 -3.40 8.78 20.66
C VAL A 29 -3.16 7.64 19.68
N LEU A 30 -3.56 6.44 20.07
CA LEU A 30 -3.61 5.28 19.18
C LEU A 30 -4.96 5.21 18.49
N VAL A 31 -4.93 5.00 17.18
CA VAL A 31 -6.12 4.86 16.34
C VAL A 31 -6.01 3.62 15.47
N PRO A 32 -7.14 2.95 15.17
CA PRO A 32 -7.16 1.84 14.22
C PRO A 32 -6.68 2.27 12.84
N THR A 33 -5.75 1.50 12.27
CA THR A 33 -5.26 1.65 10.90
C THR A 33 -5.15 0.29 10.22
N PHE A 34 -5.27 0.26 8.90
CA PHE A 34 -4.89 -0.91 8.12
C PHE A 34 -3.43 -0.79 7.72
N LYS A 35 -2.68 -1.87 7.95
CA LYS A 35 -1.32 -2.06 7.46
C LYS A 35 -1.37 -2.98 6.26
N TRP A 36 -1.02 -2.45 5.09
CA TRP A 36 -0.99 -3.16 3.83
C TRP A 36 0.44 -3.57 3.52
N ILE A 37 0.66 -4.85 3.21
CA ILE A 37 1.99 -5.42 2.96
C ILE A 37 2.04 -5.99 1.55
N PHE A 38 2.88 -5.39 0.71
CA PHE A 38 3.15 -5.82 -0.64
C PHE A 38 4.55 -6.41 -0.75
N GLU A 39 4.70 -7.47 -1.54
CA GLU A 39 6.00 -8.07 -1.82
C GLU A 39 6.25 -8.17 -3.31
N SER A 40 7.44 -7.76 -3.76
CA SER A 40 7.82 -7.88 -5.16
C SER A 40 7.89 -9.34 -5.58
N THR A 41 7.31 -9.65 -6.74
CA THR A 41 7.27 -11.02 -7.26
C THR A 41 8.39 -11.31 -8.25
N GLU A 42 8.96 -10.27 -8.87
CA GLU A 42 9.94 -10.40 -9.96
C GLU A 42 11.35 -9.94 -9.58
N VAL A 43 11.46 -9.06 -8.57
CA VAL A 43 12.73 -8.48 -8.13
C VAL A 43 13.00 -8.90 -6.69
N ARG A 44 14.27 -9.13 -6.37
CA ARG A 44 14.76 -9.56 -5.06
C ARG A 44 15.95 -8.71 -4.63
N ASP A 45 16.19 -8.66 -3.32
CA ASP A 45 17.39 -8.04 -2.74
C ASP A 45 18.63 -8.93 -2.91
N ASN A 46 19.76 -8.46 -2.38
CA ASN A 46 21.04 -9.16 -2.47
C ASN A 46 21.07 -10.51 -1.75
N ASP A 47 20.16 -10.73 -0.80
CA ASP A 47 20.00 -11.98 -0.06
C ASP A 47 18.95 -12.90 -0.71
N GLY A 48 18.40 -12.50 -1.87
CA GLY A 48 17.39 -13.24 -2.61
C GLY A 48 15.97 -13.11 -2.02
N GLN A 49 15.75 -12.22 -1.06
CA GLN A 49 14.42 -11.97 -0.49
C GLN A 49 13.63 -10.99 -1.36
N PRO A 50 12.30 -11.14 -1.44
CA PRO A 50 11.47 -10.15 -2.13
C PRO A 50 11.54 -8.80 -1.41
N PHE A 51 11.51 -7.70 -2.16
CA PHE A 51 11.33 -6.39 -1.56
C PHE A 51 9.94 -6.28 -0.95
N ARG A 52 9.89 -5.83 0.30
CA ARG A 52 8.65 -5.64 1.05
C ARG A 52 8.32 -4.16 1.17
N PHE A 53 7.14 -3.78 0.71
CA PHE A 53 6.62 -2.41 0.78
C PHE A 53 5.39 -2.36 1.68
N ILE A 54 5.38 -1.40 2.61
CA ILE A 54 4.32 -1.27 3.61
C ILE A 54 3.69 0.11 3.50
N THR A 55 2.37 0.19 3.52
CA THR A 55 1.63 1.44 3.66
C THR A 55 0.55 1.32 4.73
N TYR A 56 0.23 2.45 5.35
CA TYR A 56 -0.78 2.53 6.40
C TYR A 56 -1.91 3.46 5.97
N THR A 57 -3.14 3.00 6.14
CA THR A 57 -4.35 3.78 5.86
C THR A 57 -5.23 3.84 7.09
N LYS A 58 -6.15 4.82 7.17
CA LYS A 58 -7.26 4.71 8.14
C LYS A 58 -8.17 3.54 7.74
N THR A 59 -9.15 3.24 8.58
CA THR A 59 -10.09 2.12 8.40
C THR A 59 -11.42 2.51 7.75
N TYR A 60 -11.58 3.77 7.33
CA TYR A 60 -12.84 4.30 6.79
C TYR A 60 -12.69 4.67 5.31
N TYR A 61 -13.53 4.09 4.46
CA TYR A 61 -13.59 4.39 3.03
C TYR A 61 -14.58 5.55 2.75
N GLY A 62 -14.34 6.31 1.67
CA GLY A 62 -15.18 7.45 1.26
C GLY A 62 -14.74 8.81 1.80
N ASN A 63 -13.69 8.86 2.61
CA ASN A 63 -13.03 10.10 3.01
C ASN A 63 -11.60 10.12 2.46
N ASP A 64 -11.30 10.99 1.49
CA ASP A 64 -9.97 11.04 0.86
C ASP A 64 -8.83 11.30 1.85
N LYS A 65 -9.12 11.96 3.00
CA LYS A 65 -8.15 12.15 4.08
C LYS A 65 -7.76 10.85 4.79
N ALA A 66 -8.46 9.74 4.53
CA ALA A 66 -8.17 8.43 5.10
C ALA A 66 -6.99 7.71 4.42
N LYS A 67 -6.54 8.17 3.24
CA LYS A 67 -5.64 7.45 2.31
C LYS A 67 -6.18 6.10 1.80
N LEU A 68 -7.06 5.44 2.55
CA LEU A 68 -7.71 4.19 2.20
C LEU A 68 -8.48 4.32 0.88
N THR A 69 -9.27 5.39 0.74
CA THR A 69 -10.00 5.67 -0.50
C THR A 69 -9.05 5.75 -1.69
N ILE A 70 -7.97 6.51 -1.57
CA ILE A 70 -6.98 6.69 -2.65
C ILE A 70 -6.32 5.36 -3.02
N LEU A 71 -5.93 4.56 -2.02
CA LEU A 71 -5.30 3.26 -2.25
C LEU A 71 -6.27 2.31 -2.98
N LEU A 72 -7.47 2.14 -2.45
CA LEU A 72 -8.47 1.22 -3.01
C LEU A 72 -8.98 1.69 -4.38
N ASP A 73 -9.17 2.99 -4.59
CA ASP A 73 -9.51 3.56 -5.89
C ASP A 73 -8.45 3.24 -6.94
N GLY A 74 -7.17 3.26 -6.55
CA GLY A 74 -6.07 2.85 -7.43
C GLY A 74 -6.11 1.35 -7.76
N MET A 75 -6.41 0.52 -6.76
CA MET A 75 -6.39 -0.94 -6.90
C MET A 75 -7.59 -1.48 -7.71
N VAL A 76 -8.81 -1.07 -7.37
CA VAL A 76 -10.03 -1.69 -7.90
C VAL A 76 -11.01 -0.68 -8.50
N GLY A 77 -10.62 0.59 -8.59
CA GLY A 77 -11.51 1.66 -9.02
C GLY A 77 -12.37 2.20 -7.88
N ARG A 78 -13.06 3.31 -8.15
CA ARG A 78 -13.99 3.94 -7.20
C ARG A 78 -15.10 2.97 -6.81
N MET A 79 -15.38 2.91 -5.52
CA MET A 79 -16.45 2.08 -4.97
C MET A 79 -17.37 2.90 -4.06
N THR A 80 -18.51 2.34 -3.71
CA THR A 80 -19.40 2.87 -2.66
C THR A 80 -18.99 2.29 -1.31
N SER A 81 -19.48 2.88 -0.21
CA SER A 81 -19.26 2.32 1.14
C SER A 81 -19.77 0.89 1.28
N GLN A 82 -20.84 0.52 0.58
CA GLN A 82 -21.36 -0.85 0.58
C GLN A 82 -20.39 -1.81 -0.11
N GLN A 83 -19.90 -1.44 -1.30
CA GLN A 83 -18.90 -2.23 -2.03
C GLN A 83 -17.59 -2.39 -1.24
N PHE A 84 -17.22 -1.42 -0.41
CA PHE A 84 -16.09 -1.56 0.50
C PHE A 84 -16.35 -2.59 1.62
N GLN A 85 -17.57 -2.67 2.16
CA GLN A 85 -17.92 -3.68 3.16
C GLN A 85 -17.91 -5.10 2.58
N ASP A 86 -18.27 -5.23 1.31
CA ASP A 86 -18.30 -6.50 0.58
C ASP A 86 -16.93 -6.85 -0.07
N LEU A 87 -15.88 -6.07 0.23
CA LEU A 87 -14.57 -6.25 -0.37
C LEU A 87 -13.90 -7.51 0.17
N ASP A 88 -13.74 -8.49 -0.71
CA ASP A 88 -13.06 -9.74 -0.38
C ASP A 88 -11.53 -9.56 -0.44
N MET A 89 -10.90 -9.65 0.73
CA MET A 89 -9.45 -9.56 0.86
C MET A 89 -8.71 -10.71 0.17
N ASP A 90 -9.28 -11.91 0.12
CA ASP A 90 -8.64 -13.06 -0.53
C ASP A 90 -8.59 -12.86 -2.04
N VAL A 91 -9.63 -12.25 -2.62
CA VAL A 91 -9.66 -11.83 -4.03
C VAL A 91 -8.57 -10.78 -4.31
N LEU A 92 -8.30 -9.87 -3.37
CA LEU A 92 -7.22 -8.89 -3.53
C LEU A 92 -5.83 -9.52 -3.43
N LYS A 93 -5.65 -10.47 -2.49
CA LYS A 93 -4.39 -11.21 -2.31
C LYS A 93 -4.07 -12.12 -3.51
N ALA A 94 -5.08 -12.62 -4.21
CA ALA A 94 -4.91 -13.44 -5.41
C ALA A 94 -4.45 -12.68 -6.67
N LYS A 95 -4.49 -11.33 -6.66
CA LYS A 95 -4.12 -10.49 -7.80
C LYS A 95 -2.66 -10.01 -7.72
N GLN A 96 -2.11 -9.65 -8.87
CA GLN A 96 -0.86 -8.92 -8.97
C GLN A 96 -1.11 -7.42 -9.09
N TRP A 97 -0.23 -6.65 -8.46
CA TRP A 97 -0.33 -5.21 -8.30
C TRP A 97 0.93 -4.54 -8.83
N GLN A 98 0.75 -3.53 -9.66
CA GLN A 98 1.80 -2.59 -10.01
C GLN A 98 1.91 -1.55 -8.88
N VAL A 99 2.97 -1.64 -8.09
CA VAL A 99 3.25 -0.75 -6.96
C VAL A 99 4.34 0.24 -7.36
N THR A 100 4.01 1.53 -7.39
CA THR A 100 4.99 2.60 -7.60
C THR A 100 5.46 3.12 -6.24
N VAL A 101 6.77 3.06 -6.04
CA VAL A 101 7.46 3.46 -4.81
C VAL A 101 8.29 4.69 -5.10
N GLY A 102 8.01 5.75 -4.34
CA GLY A 102 8.75 7.00 -4.35
C GLY A 102 9.60 7.16 -3.11
N ILE A 103 10.36 8.24 -3.09
CA ILE A 103 11.20 8.63 -1.96
C ILE A 103 10.63 9.90 -1.34
N ARG A 104 10.53 9.95 -0.02
CA ARG A 104 10.25 11.18 0.73
C ARG A 104 11.31 11.44 1.76
N GLN A 105 11.52 12.72 2.03
CA GLN A 105 12.40 13.19 3.09
C GLN A 105 11.54 13.70 4.25
N LYS A 106 11.80 13.22 5.45
CA LYS A 106 11.23 13.76 6.69
C LYS A 106 11.87 15.12 7.01
N MET A 107 11.26 15.88 7.92
CA MET A 107 11.80 17.18 8.36
C MET A 107 13.20 17.06 8.99
N ASN A 108 13.55 15.90 9.57
CA ASN A 108 14.87 15.60 10.11
C ASN A 108 15.89 15.13 9.05
N SER A 109 15.60 15.31 7.76
CA SER A 109 16.41 14.85 6.62
C SER A 109 16.54 13.34 6.44
N GLU A 110 15.82 12.54 7.21
CA GLU A 110 15.75 11.10 7.01
C GLU A 110 14.95 10.77 5.74
N ILE A 111 15.54 9.97 4.86
CA ILE A 111 14.95 9.52 3.61
C ILE A 111 14.23 8.19 3.84
N PHE A 112 12.99 8.08 3.37
CA PHE A 112 12.20 6.85 3.46
C PHE A 112 11.38 6.61 2.20
N ASN A 113 11.06 5.34 1.94
CA ASN A 113 10.21 4.95 0.82
C ASN A 113 8.74 5.14 1.15
N VAL A 114 7.97 5.53 0.15
CA VAL A 114 6.52 5.64 0.24
C VAL A 114 5.88 4.97 -0.97
N ILE A 115 4.82 4.21 -0.73
CA ILE A 115 3.96 3.75 -1.82
C ILE A 115 3.18 4.96 -2.33
N GLU A 116 3.39 5.31 -3.60
CA GLU A 116 2.71 6.44 -4.24
C GLU A 116 1.42 6.00 -4.91
N THR A 117 1.47 4.88 -5.64
CA THR A 117 0.28 4.31 -6.29
C THR A 117 0.33 2.78 -6.27
N VAL A 118 -0.85 2.17 -6.25
CA VAL A 118 -1.04 0.73 -6.46
C VAL A 118 -2.13 0.57 -7.50
N LYS A 119 -1.84 -0.18 -8.56
CA LYS A 119 -2.75 -0.41 -9.70
C LYS A 119 -2.82 -1.89 -10.06
N PRO A 120 -3.92 -2.39 -10.64
CA PRO A 120 -3.95 -3.76 -11.13
C PRO A 120 -2.97 -3.93 -12.29
N VAL A 121 -2.27 -5.07 -12.33
CA VAL A 121 -1.45 -5.41 -13.50
C VAL A 121 -2.39 -5.73 -14.66
N VAL A 122 -2.42 -4.86 -15.66
CA VAL A 122 -3.13 -5.14 -16.91
C VAL A 122 -2.20 -5.98 -17.77
N LYS A 123 -2.42 -7.30 -17.83
CA LYS A 123 -1.80 -8.11 -18.87
C LYS A 123 -2.40 -7.67 -20.19
N VAL A 124 -1.62 -6.96 -21.01
CA VAL A 124 -1.94 -6.80 -22.42
C VAL A 124 -1.87 -8.20 -23.00
N ALA A 125 -3.02 -8.77 -23.39
CA ALA A 125 -3.04 -9.98 -24.19
C ALA A 125 -2.29 -9.65 -25.49
N VAL A 126 -1.16 -10.33 -25.70
CA VAL A 126 -0.41 -10.30 -26.97
C VAL A 126 -1.10 -11.20 -27.96
#